data_AF-A0A7G2CR13-F1
#
_entry.id   AF-A0A7G2CR13-F1
#
_cell.length_a   1.000
_cell.length_b   1.000
_cell.length_c   1.000
_cell.angle_alpha   90.00
_cell.angle_beta   90.00
_cell.angle_gamma   90.00
#
_symmetry.space_group_name_H-M   'P 1'
#
loop_
_entity.id
_entity.type
_entity.pdbx_description
1 polymer ?
#
loop_
_entity_poly.entity_id
_entity_poly.type
_entity_poly.pdbx_seq_one_letter_code
_entity_poly.pdbx_strand_id
1 'polypeptide(L)'
;MFSASHVRNTLAAAAVTVMLVAAQDSNCAETETNDEGAVVCANCVTDYTLGIDGVCYLTSGGCIQAVDGKCQHCRGGFTLNKDEGTCVKCNKDCTCDAKDPNKCVGCKVGYGLDGETGNCVACKVSDCASCSQSSDKCGACMPNFLLVENACVSCAVDECTRCKADDMNTCDLCDLGNYLKEGKCKTCGIENCDSCQEVEGVVRCDACAGDRTYDAESRTCKSGNAALPSSSSVLSLIAAVSAAVITLAL
;
A
#
# COMPACT_ATOMS: atom_id res chain seq x y z
N MET A 1 3.63 -56.00 47.84
CA MET A 1 4.74 -55.03 47.74
C MET A 1 5.24 -55.06 46.30
N PHE A 2 4.56 -54.35 45.39
CA PHE A 2 4.96 -54.25 43.99
C PHE A 2 5.81 -52.98 43.87
N SER A 3 7.06 -53.15 43.48
CA SER A 3 8.08 -52.11 43.45
C SER A 3 7.77 -51.05 42.39
N ALA A 4 7.71 -49.79 42.81
CA ALA A 4 7.33 -48.62 42.02
C ALA A 4 8.39 -48.15 41.00
N SER A 5 9.37 -48.99 40.64
CA SER A 5 10.50 -48.62 39.77
C SER A 5 10.33 -49.00 38.29
N HIS A 6 9.33 -49.79 37.91
CA HIS A 6 9.16 -50.21 36.50
C HIS A 6 8.10 -49.44 35.69
N VAL A 7 7.28 -48.60 36.31
CA VAL A 7 6.25 -47.80 35.60
C VAL A 7 6.77 -46.41 35.16
N ARG A 8 7.87 -45.93 35.76
CA ARG A 8 8.50 -44.65 35.35
C ARG A 8 9.37 -44.78 34.08
N ASN A 9 9.75 -45.99 33.70
CA ASN A 9 10.71 -46.21 32.61
C ASN A 9 10.07 -46.44 31.23
N THR A 10 8.74 -46.65 31.16
CA THR A 10 8.01 -46.82 29.89
C THR A 10 7.34 -45.53 29.42
N LEU A 11 6.96 -44.63 30.33
CA LEU A 11 6.45 -43.29 30.00
C LEU A 11 7.57 -42.34 29.53
N ALA A 12 8.78 -42.47 30.08
CA ALA A 12 9.94 -41.72 29.61
C ALA A 12 10.40 -42.18 28.21
N ALA A 13 10.38 -43.48 27.92
CA ALA A 13 10.80 -44.01 26.62
C ALA A 13 9.84 -43.60 25.48
N ALA A 14 8.53 -43.54 25.74
CA ALA A 14 7.54 -43.11 24.74
C ALA A 14 7.60 -41.60 24.45
N ALA A 15 7.93 -40.77 25.46
CA ALA A 15 8.20 -39.35 25.26
C ALA A 15 9.55 -39.11 24.53
N VAL A 16 10.55 -39.94 24.83
CA VAL A 16 11.88 -39.89 24.19
C VAL A 16 11.84 -40.26 22.70
N THR A 17 10.89 -41.08 22.23
CA THR A 17 10.75 -41.37 20.79
C THR A 17 10.02 -40.30 19.98
N VAL A 18 9.30 -39.37 20.61
CA VAL A 18 8.55 -38.31 19.91
C VAL A 18 9.32 -36.98 19.87
N MET A 19 10.31 -36.77 20.75
CA MET A 19 11.00 -35.49 20.95
C MET A 19 12.31 -35.30 20.15
N LEU A 20 12.48 -35.95 18.99
CA LEU A 20 13.76 -35.91 18.24
C LEU A 20 13.69 -35.25 16.85
N VAL A 21 12.55 -34.68 16.44
CA VAL A 21 12.37 -34.22 15.05
C VAL A 21 13.38 -33.12 14.66
N ALA A 22 13.61 -32.10 15.50
CA ALA A 22 14.59 -31.06 15.20
C ALA A 22 16.03 -31.38 15.66
N ALA A 23 16.21 -32.19 16.72
CA ALA A 23 17.53 -32.51 17.27
C ALA A 23 18.38 -33.44 16.36
N GLN A 24 17.77 -33.98 15.28
CA GLN A 24 18.44 -34.76 14.24
C GLN A 24 18.47 -34.06 12.87
N ASP A 25 17.88 -32.88 12.75
CA ASP A 25 17.95 -32.08 11.53
C ASP A 25 19.31 -31.39 11.45
N SER A 26 20.22 -31.92 10.64
CA SER A 26 21.56 -31.34 10.41
C SER A 26 21.52 -29.92 9.83
N ASN A 27 20.34 -29.47 9.42
CA ASN A 27 20.10 -28.16 8.83
C ASN A 27 19.52 -27.15 9.83
N CYS A 28 19.29 -27.59 11.07
CA CYS A 28 18.88 -26.73 12.17
C CYS A 28 20.09 -26.10 12.87
N ALA A 29 20.19 -24.77 12.85
CA ALA A 29 21.27 -24.02 13.50
C ALA A 29 21.01 -23.79 14.99
N GLU A 30 19.75 -23.62 15.38
CA GLU A 30 19.32 -23.37 16.76
C GLU A 30 17.96 -24.00 17.02
N THR A 31 17.74 -24.53 18.23
CA THR A 31 16.50 -25.23 18.62
C THR A 31 15.78 -24.50 19.74
N GLU A 32 14.45 -24.66 19.80
CA GLU A 32 13.58 -24.18 20.88
C GLU A 32 12.54 -25.24 21.27
N THR A 33 11.77 -24.98 22.33
CA THR A 33 10.66 -25.85 22.76
C THR A 33 9.34 -25.14 22.53
N ASN A 34 8.42 -25.78 21.81
CA ASN A 34 7.11 -25.19 21.53
C ASN A 34 6.10 -25.40 22.69
N ASP A 35 4.89 -24.85 22.55
CA ASP A 35 3.84 -24.91 23.58
C ASP A 35 3.34 -26.34 23.89
N GLU A 36 3.54 -27.30 22.96
CA GLU A 36 3.26 -28.72 23.19
C GLU A 36 4.42 -29.48 23.86
N GLY A 37 5.54 -28.80 24.15
CA GLY A 37 6.73 -29.39 24.76
C GLY A 37 7.62 -30.16 23.76
N ALA A 38 7.43 -29.96 22.45
CA ALA A 38 8.26 -30.56 21.41
C ALA A 38 9.49 -29.68 21.12
N VAL A 39 10.65 -30.32 20.91
CA VAL A 39 11.87 -29.65 20.47
C VAL A 39 11.79 -29.42 18.97
N VAL A 40 11.75 -28.15 18.58
CA VAL A 40 11.63 -27.68 17.19
C VAL A 40 12.83 -26.81 16.82
N CYS A 41 13.03 -26.56 15.53
CA CYS A 41 14.05 -25.63 15.08
C CYS A 41 13.58 -24.19 15.25
N ALA A 42 14.45 -23.32 15.76
CA ALA A 42 14.23 -21.89 15.89
C ALA A 42 14.90 -21.10 14.75
N ASN A 43 16.07 -21.58 14.29
CA ASN A 43 16.80 -20.98 13.17
C ASN A 43 17.46 -22.05 12.30
N CYS A 44 17.42 -21.86 10.99
CA CYS A 44 18.03 -22.76 10.02
C CYS A 44 19.44 -22.31 9.60
N VAL A 45 20.26 -23.27 9.17
CA VAL A 45 21.54 -22.97 8.52
C VAL A 45 21.31 -22.27 7.17
N THR A 46 22.36 -21.68 6.60
CA THR A 46 22.29 -21.01 5.29
C THR A 46 21.69 -21.92 4.22
N ASP A 47 20.85 -21.35 3.35
CA ASP A 47 20.09 -22.06 2.31
C ASP A 47 19.02 -23.02 2.84
N TYR A 48 18.52 -22.80 4.07
CA TYR A 48 17.31 -23.44 4.59
C TYR A 48 16.34 -22.39 5.15
N THR A 49 15.04 -22.68 5.10
CA THR A 49 13.99 -21.84 5.68
C THR A 49 13.22 -22.62 6.74
N LEU A 50 12.81 -21.92 7.80
CA LEU A 50 12.05 -22.52 8.89
C LEU A 50 10.61 -22.76 8.45
N GLY A 51 10.19 -24.01 8.42
CA GLY A 51 8.80 -24.38 8.24
C GLY A 51 7.96 -24.08 9.48
N ILE A 52 6.66 -23.93 9.30
CA ILE A 52 5.73 -23.67 10.43
C ILE A 52 5.62 -24.86 11.39
N ASP A 53 6.07 -26.03 10.95
CA ASP A 53 6.21 -27.27 11.73
C ASP A 53 7.52 -27.33 12.52
N GLY A 54 8.35 -26.27 12.45
CA GLY A 54 9.61 -26.21 13.18
C GLY A 54 10.73 -27.04 12.55
N VAL A 55 10.64 -27.36 11.26
CA VAL A 55 11.65 -28.14 10.52
C VAL A 55 12.34 -27.24 9.49
N CYS A 56 13.64 -27.46 9.25
CA CYS A 56 14.39 -26.70 8.26
C CYS A 56 14.32 -27.33 6.87
N TYR A 57 13.75 -26.60 5.92
CA TYR A 57 13.60 -27.05 4.53
C TYR A 57 14.59 -26.36 3.62
N LEU A 58 15.19 -27.14 2.72
CA LEU A 58 16.19 -26.66 1.78
C LEU A 58 15.60 -25.55 0.87
N THR A 59 16.21 -24.37 0.94
CA THR A 59 15.95 -23.19 0.12
C THR A 59 16.53 -23.34 -1.29
N SER A 60 17.38 -24.35 -1.55
CA SER A 60 17.94 -24.60 -2.88
C SER A 60 16.80 -24.92 -3.86
N GLY A 61 16.45 -23.95 -4.69
CA GLY A 61 15.24 -23.97 -5.50
C GLY A 61 14.38 -22.71 -5.37
N GLY A 62 14.73 -21.75 -4.51
CA GLY A 62 14.05 -20.46 -4.42
C GLY A 62 12.81 -20.47 -3.53
N CYS A 63 12.63 -21.49 -2.68
CA CYS A 63 11.57 -21.50 -1.67
C CYS A 63 11.92 -20.59 -0.48
N ILE A 64 11.00 -19.73 -0.06
CA ILE A 64 11.19 -18.86 1.12
C ILE A 64 10.34 -19.28 2.32
N GLN A 65 9.33 -20.13 2.12
CA GLN A 65 8.50 -20.68 3.18
C GLN A 65 7.95 -22.05 2.79
N ALA A 66 8.05 -23.04 3.68
CA ALA A 66 7.56 -24.39 3.46
C ALA A 66 6.67 -24.87 4.61
N VAL A 67 5.79 -25.83 4.30
CA VAL A 67 4.88 -26.51 5.23
C VAL A 67 4.84 -27.97 4.83
N ASP A 68 5.13 -28.89 5.75
CA ASP A 68 5.09 -30.35 5.50
C ASP A 68 5.95 -30.76 4.28
N GLY A 69 7.17 -30.22 4.21
CA GLY A 69 8.08 -30.47 3.08
C GLY A 69 7.69 -29.83 1.75
N LYS A 70 6.59 -29.06 1.68
CA LYS A 70 6.11 -28.40 0.47
C LYS A 70 6.25 -26.89 0.58
N CYS A 71 6.85 -26.29 -0.43
CA CYS A 71 6.94 -24.85 -0.55
C CYS A 71 5.56 -24.21 -0.68
N GLN A 72 5.37 -23.10 0.03
CA GLN A 72 4.16 -22.27 -0.03
C GLN A 72 4.43 -20.93 -0.72
N HIS A 73 5.66 -20.40 -0.57
CA HIS A 73 6.04 -19.13 -1.16
C HIS A 73 7.42 -19.20 -1.80
N CYS A 74 7.50 -18.68 -3.03
CA CYS A 74 8.73 -18.61 -3.79
C CYS A 74 9.33 -17.20 -3.76
N ARG A 75 10.65 -17.13 -3.81
CA ARG A 75 11.40 -15.89 -4.03
C ARG A 75 11.03 -15.29 -5.39
N GLY A 76 11.15 -13.97 -5.52
CA GLY A 76 11.01 -13.29 -6.81
C GLY A 76 11.87 -13.94 -7.91
N GLY A 77 11.30 -14.12 -9.10
CA GLY A 77 11.92 -14.87 -10.21
C GLY A 77 11.67 -16.37 -10.19
N PHE A 78 10.87 -16.88 -9.25
CA PHE A 78 10.42 -18.27 -9.19
C PHE A 78 8.89 -18.35 -9.10
N THR A 79 8.30 -19.39 -9.68
CA THR A 79 6.87 -19.70 -9.60
C THR A 79 6.64 -20.98 -8.78
N LEU A 80 5.60 -21.01 -7.96
CA LEU A 80 5.22 -22.20 -7.19
C LEU A 80 4.58 -23.27 -8.09
N ASN A 81 5.21 -24.44 -8.16
CA ASN A 81 4.58 -25.66 -8.64
C ASN A 81 3.79 -26.30 -7.49
N LYS A 82 2.46 -26.12 -7.52
CA LYS A 82 1.56 -26.63 -6.47
C LYS A 82 1.47 -28.16 -6.44
N ASP A 83 1.69 -28.82 -7.58
CA ASP A 83 1.60 -30.28 -7.68
C ASP A 83 2.77 -30.93 -6.93
N GLU A 84 3.97 -30.37 -7.10
CA GLU A 84 5.22 -30.88 -6.50
C GLU A 84 5.56 -30.22 -5.16
N GLY A 85 4.97 -29.06 -4.85
CA GLY A 85 5.35 -28.26 -3.67
C GLY A 85 6.74 -27.65 -3.81
N THR A 86 7.16 -27.30 -5.03
CA THR A 86 8.51 -26.80 -5.33
C THR A 86 8.44 -25.44 -6.04
N CYS A 87 9.56 -24.71 -6.02
CA CYS A 87 9.69 -23.45 -6.76
C CYS A 87 10.47 -23.68 -8.05
N VAL A 88 9.93 -23.18 -9.16
CA VAL A 88 10.51 -23.30 -10.50
C VAL A 88 11.07 -21.95 -10.90
N LYS A 89 12.37 -21.90 -11.22
CA LYS A 89 13.04 -20.67 -11.64
C LYS A 89 12.56 -20.25 -13.03
N CYS A 90 12.17 -18.99 -13.16
CA CYS A 90 11.81 -18.43 -14.45
C CYS A 90 13.07 -18.09 -15.26
N ASN A 91 13.06 -18.45 -16.54
CA ASN A 91 14.19 -18.18 -17.45
C ASN A 91 14.16 -16.75 -18.01
N LYS A 92 13.07 -16.02 -17.77
CA LYS A 92 12.83 -14.64 -18.19
C LYS A 92 12.44 -13.79 -16.99
N ASP A 93 12.57 -12.48 -17.11
CA ASP A 93 12.18 -11.52 -16.05
C ASP A 93 10.65 -11.32 -16.01
N CYS A 94 9.95 -12.37 -15.60
CA CYS A 94 8.50 -12.43 -15.52
C CYS A 94 8.04 -13.48 -14.48
N THR A 95 6.74 -13.55 -14.23
CA THR A 95 6.15 -14.74 -13.61
C THR A 95 5.96 -15.78 -14.70
N CYS A 96 6.56 -16.95 -14.56
CA CYS A 96 6.50 -18.03 -15.55
C CYS A 96 5.48 -19.10 -15.18
N ASP A 97 5.12 -19.94 -16.16
CA ASP A 97 4.34 -21.15 -15.95
C ASP A 97 5.15 -22.15 -15.11
N ALA A 98 4.52 -22.77 -14.12
CA ALA A 98 5.20 -23.74 -13.25
C ALA A 98 5.66 -25.00 -14.00
N LYS A 99 5.07 -25.30 -15.16
CA LYS A 99 5.41 -26.46 -16.01
C LYS A 99 6.30 -26.09 -17.20
N ASP A 100 6.44 -24.79 -17.50
CA ASP A 100 7.31 -24.28 -18.56
C ASP A 100 8.00 -22.96 -18.13
N PRO A 101 9.26 -23.01 -17.65
CA PRO A 101 9.97 -21.83 -17.15
C PRO A 101 10.29 -20.79 -18.23
N ASN A 102 10.08 -21.09 -19.52
CA ASN A 102 10.28 -20.15 -20.62
C ASN A 102 9.00 -19.37 -20.98
N LYS A 103 7.85 -19.81 -20.50
CA LYS A 103 6.55 -19.20 -20.80
C LYS A 103 6.15 -18.24 -19.68
N CYS A 104 6.04 -16.95 -20.00
CA CYS A 104 5.52 -15.96 -19.06
C CYS A 104 3.99 -16.06 -18.96
N VAL A 105 3.47 -15.99 -17.74
CA VAL A 105 2.03 -15.96 -17.41
C VAL A 105 1.63 -14.68 -16.68
N GLY A 106 2.61 -13.90 -16.22
CA GLY A 106 2.40 -12.60 -15.58
C GLY A 106 3.61 -11.69 -15.73
N CYS A 107 3.36 -10.39 -15.80
CA CYS A 107 4.37 -9.37 -16.01
C CYS A 107 4.38 -8.37 -14.84
N LYS A 108 5.48 -7.63 -14.71
CA LYS A 108 5.58 -6.52 -13.75
C LYS A 108 4.60 -5.41 -14.12
N VAL A 109 4.22 -4.59 -13.15
CA VAL A 109 3.39 -3.40 -13.38
C VAL A 109 4.01 -2.52 -14.47
N GLY A 110 3.18 -2.05 -15.41
CA GLY A 110 3.60 -1.31 -16.60
C GLY A 110 4.02 -2.19 -17.79
N TYR A 111 4.00 -3.52 -17.64
CA TYR A 111 4.29 -4.48 -18.70
C TYR A 111 3.13 -5.46 -18.88
N GLY A 112 2.96 -5.97 -20.11
CA GLY A 112 1.99 -7.02 -20.43
C GLY A 112 2.59 -8.07 -21.37
N LEU A 113 1.91 -9.21 -21.51
CA LEU A 113 2.34 -10.26 -22.43
C LEU A 113 2.15 -9.81 -23.87
N ASP A 114 3.22 -9.89 -24.64
CA ASP A 114 3.19 -9.76 -26.08
C ASP A 114 2.55 -11.01 -26.71
N GLY A 115 1.49 -10.81 -27.50
CA GLY A 115 0.72 -11.91 -28.07
C GLY A 115 1.49 -12.77 -29.09
N GLU A 116 2.56 -12.23 -29.69
CA GLU A 116 3.36 -12.95 -30.69
C GLU A 116 4.50 -13.73 -30.05
N THR A 117 5.23 -13.10 -29.11
CA THR A 117 6.45 -13.68 -28.54
C THR A 117 6.24 -14.34 -27.17
N GLY A 118 5.12 -14.07 -26.50
CA GLY A 118 4.85 -14.52 -25.13
C GLY A 118 5.79 -13.91 -24.07
N ASN A 119 6.52 -12.85 -24.44
CA ASN A 119 7.41 -12.13 -23.53
C ASN A 119 6.70 -10.94 -22.89
N CYS A 120 7.19 -10.49 -21.73
CA CYS A 120 6.73 -9.24 -21.15
C CYS A 120 7.34 -8.05 -21.89
N VAL A 121 6.48 -7.19 -22.43
CA VAL A 121 6.87 -5.93 -23.08
C VAL A 121 6.14 -4.78 -22.43
N ALA A 122 6.65 -3.56 -22.57
CA ALA A 122 5.98 -2.38 -22.06
C ALA A 122 4.56 -2.27 -22.63
N CYS A 123 3.66 -1.67 -21.87
CA CYS A 123 2.31 -1.41 -22.35
C CYS A 123 2.32 -0.61 -23.64
N LYS A 124 1.61 -1.13 -24.66
CA LYS A 124 1.49 -0.53 -25.98
C LYS A 124 0.31 0.45 -26.05
N VAL A 125 -0.65 0.32 -25.13
CA VAL A 125 -1.80 1.23 -25.03
C VAL A 125 -1.35 2.59 -24.50
N SER A 126 -1.68 3.66 -25.24
CA SER A 126 -1.41 5.05 -24.82
C SER A 126 -2.06 5.35 -23.47
N ASP A 127 -1.39 6.18 -22.67
CA ASP A 127 -1.91 6.69 -21.39
C ASP A 127 -2.31 5.58 -20.39
N CYS A 128 -1.73 4.39 -20.57
CA CYS A 128 -1.94 3.24 -19.71
C CYS A 128 -0.86 3.18 -18.62
N ALA A 129 -1.29 3.22 -17.36
CA ALA A 129 -0.38 3.06 -16.21
C ALA A 129 -0.01 1.58 -15.98
N SER A 130 -0.95 0.67 -16.23
CA SER A 130 -0.69 -0.77 -16.16
C SER A 130 -1.56 -1.55 -17.14
N CYS A 131 -0.94 -2.46 -17.85
CA CYS A 131 -1.63 -3.40 -18.70
C CYS A 131 -2.44 -4.38 -17.86
N SER A 132 -3.42 -4.98 -18.52
CA SER A 132 -3.99 -6.25 -18.09
C SER A 132 -2.96 -7.38 -18.32
N GLN A 133 -3.41 -8.58 -18.68
CA GLN A 133 -2.50 -9.67 -19.01
C GLN A 133 -1.74 -9.45 -20.34
N SER A 134 -2.30 -8.70 -21.29
CA SER A 134 -1.69 -8.45 -22.61
C SER A 134 -1.16 -7.02 -22.73
N SER A 135 -0.05 -6.82 -23.45
CA SER A 135 0.54 -5.50 -23.68
C SER A 135 -0.35 -4.55 -24.51
N ASP A 136 -1.30 -5.11 -25.26
CA ASP A 136 -2.25 -4.37 -26.10
C ASP A 136 -3.57 -4.03 -25.40
N LYS A 137 -3.70 -4.36 -24.10
CA LYS A 137 -4.92 -4.14 -23.32
C LYS A 137 -4.60 -3.48 -22.00
N CYS A 138 -5.10 -2.28 -21.79
CA CYS A 138 -4.93 -1.59 -20.53
C CYS A 138 -5.80 -2.19 -19.43
N GLY A 139 -5.26 -2.26 -18.21
CA GLY A 139 -5.99 -2.66 -17.00
C GLY A 139 -6.20 -1.50 -16.04
N ALA A 140 -5.35 -0.46 -16.10
CA ALA A 140 -5.53 0.79 -15.38
C ALA A 140 -4.85 1.93 -16.14
N CYS A 141 -5.56 3.05 -16.29
CA CYS A 141 -5.07 4.22 -16.98
C CYS A 141 -4.25 5.14 -16.06
N MET A 142 -3.46 6.01 -16.67
CA MET A 142 -2.82 7.12 -15.98
C MET A 142 -3.88 8.06 -15.36
N PRO A 143 -3.53 8.88 -14.36
CA PRO A 143 -4.44 9.91 -13.84
C PRO A 143 -5.06 10.74 -14.98
N ASN A 144 -6.34 11.11 -14.83
CA ASN A 144 -7.16 11.86 -15.79
C ASN A 144 -7.65 11.08 -17.03
N PHE A 145 -7.40 9.77 -17.09
CA PHE A 145 -7.92 8.89 -18.14
C PHE A 145 -8.85 7.82 -17.57
N LEU A 146 -9.90 7.49 -18.32
CA LEU A 146 -10.83 6.41 -18.01
C LEU A 146 -10.54 5.17 -18.82
N LEU A 147 -10.70 4.01 -18.18
CA LEU A 147 -10.59 2.72 -18.85
C LEU A 147 -11.91 2.37 -19.54
N VAL A 148 -11.90 2.41 -20.88
CA VAL A 148 -13.05 2.03 -21.72
C VAL A 148 -12.60 0.92 -22.66
N GLU A 149 -13.19 -0.27 -22.52
CA GLU A 149 -12.89 -1.45 -23.37
C GLU A 149 -11.39 -1.78 -23.52
N ASN A 150 -10.60 -1.62 -22.45
CA ASN A 150 -9.13 -1.78 -22.40
C ASN A 150 -8.32 -0.65 -23.05
N ALA A 151 -8.94 0.45 -23.44
CA ALA A 151 -8.28 1.68 -23.89
C ALA A 151 -8.39 2.77 -22.83
N CYS A 152 -7.43 3.69 -22.84
CA CYS A 152 -7.46 4.87 -21.98
C CYS A 152 -7.97 6.05 -22.79
N VAL A 153 -9.10 6.60 -22.35
CA VAL A 153 -9.76 7.73 -23.00
C VAL A 153 -9.71 8.91 -22.05
N SER A 154 -9.29 10.08 -22.56
CA SER A 154 -9.29 11.30 -21.77
C SER A 154 -10.72 11.72 -21.43
N CYS A 155 -10.87 12.35 -20.28
CA CYS A 155 -12.08 13.09 -19.96
C CYS A 155 -12.47 14.06 -21.08
N ALA A 156 -13.76 14.09 -21.45
CA ALA A 156 -14.29 15.06 -22.41
C ALA A 156 -14.75 16.38 -21.74
N VAL A 157 -14.60 16.48 -20.42
CA VAL A 157 -14.97 17.65 -19.62
C VAL A 157 -13.73 18.50 -19.34
N ASP A 158 -13.79 19.77 -19.72
CA ASP A 158 -12.73 20.74 -19.44
C ASP A 158 -12.50 20.90 -17.92
N GLU A 159 -11.24 21.10 -17.52
CA GLU A 159 -10.82 21.32 -16.13
C GLU A 159 -11.24 20.20 -15.16
N CYS A 160 -11.28 18.95 -15.67
CA CYS A 160 -11.70 17.77 -14.92
C CYS A 160 -10.54 16.80 -14.70
N THR A 161 -10.16 16.61 -13.43
CA THR A 161 -9.17 15.60 -13.01
C THR A 161 -9.71 14.18 -13.14
N ARG A 162 -11.01 13.97 -12.91
CA ARG A 162 -11.61 12.63 -12.97
C ARG A 162 -13.06 12.67 -13.39
N CYS A 163 -13.38 11.94 -14.44
CA CYS A 163 -14.75 11.73 -14.89
C CYS A 163 -15.41 10.55 -14.17
N LYS A 164 -16.74 10.46 -14.25
CA LYS A 164 -17.49 9.30 -13.80
C LYS A 164 -17.04 8.06 -14.55
N ALA A 165 -16.91 6.95 -13.82
CA ALA A 165 -16.44 5.68 -14.36
C ALA A 165 -17.20 5.24 -15.64
N ASP A 166 -18.50 5.53 -15.71
CA ASP A 166 -19.38 5.12 -16.82
C ASP A 166 -19.84 6.29 -17.71
N ASP A 167 -19.33 7.51 -17.50
CA ASP A 167 -19.73 8.68 -18.29
C ASP A 167 -18.59 9.70 -18.43
N MET A 168 -17.93 9.67 -19.59
CA MET A 168 -16.83 10.57 -19.95
C MET A 168 -17.22 12.05 -20.07
N ASN A 169 -18.52 12.36 -20.12
CA ASN A 169 -19.04 13.73 -20.21
C ASN A 169 -19.45 14.30 -18.85
N THR A 170 -19.31 13.50 -17.79
CA THR A 170 -19.63 13.91 -16.43
C THR A 170 -18.37 13.85 -15.58
N CYS A 171 -18.00 14.98 -14.99
CA CYS A 171 -16.92 15.08 -14.03
C CYS A 171 -17.36 14.61 -12.63
N ASP A 172 -16.46 13.93 -11.93
CA ASP A 172 -16.56 13.57 -10.52
C ASP A 172 -15.57 14.36 -9.65
N LEU A 173 -14.45 14.82 -10.21
CA LEU A 173 -13.47 15.66 -9.53
C LEU A 173 -12.86 16.66 -10.50
N CYS A 174 -13.00 17.94 -10.16
CA CYS A 174 -12.44 19.04 -10.92
C CYS A 174 -10.99 19.33 -10.55
N ASP A 175 -10.27 19.95 -11.48
CA ASP A 175 -8.94 20.48 -11.24
C ASP A 175 -8.95 21.57 -10.16
N LEU A 176 -7.79 21.81 -9.54
CA LEU A 176 -7.63 22.85 -8.51
C LEU A 176 -8.14 24.21 -9.01
N GLY A 177 -8.81 24.95 -8.13
CA GLY A 177 -9.44 26.23 -8.45
C GLY A 177 -10.80 26.13 -9.15
N ASN A 178 -11.37 24.92 -9.24
CA ASN A 178 -12.71 24.67 -9.76
C ASN A 178 -13.57 23.91 -8.74
N TYR A 179 -14.89 23.93 -8.96
CA TYR A 179 -15.87 23.16 -8.21
C TYR A 179 -16.80 22.41 -9.13
N LEU A 180 -17.34 21.30 -8.62
CA LEU A 180 -18.27 20.45 -9.36
C LEU A 180 -19.69 21.00 -9.28
N LYS A 181 -20.31 21.25 -10.44
CA LYS A 181 -21.73 21.60 -10.56
C LYS A 181 -22.35 20.89 -11.75
N GLU A 182 -23.39 20.09 -11.48
CA GLU A 182 -24.16 19.37 -12.51
C GLU A 182 -23.27 18.52 -13.44
N GLY A 183 -22.24 17.88 -12.87
CA GLY A 183 -21.32 17.05 -13.65
C GLY A 183 -20.30 17.83 -14.48
N LYS A 184 -20.21 19.16 -14.31
CA LYS A 184 -19.21 20.00 -14.98
C LYS A 184 -18.39 20.78 -13.97
N CYS A 185 -17.18 21.13 -14.39
CA CYS A 185 -16.30 21.96 -13.60
C CYS A 185 -16.56 23.43 -13.90
N LYS A 186 -16.69 24.21 -12.83
CA LYS A 186 -16.82 25.67 -12.90
C LYS A 186 -15.70 26.28 -12.08
N THR A 187 -15.11 27.35 -12.59
CA THR A 187 -14.07 28.08 -11.86
C THR A 187 -14.63 28.70 -10.59
N CYS A 188 -13.83 28.68 -9.52
CA CYS A 188 -14.16 29.36 -8.28
C CYS A 188 -14.32 30.87 -8.49
N GLY A 189 -13.57 31.47 -9.42
CA GLY A 189 -13.53 32.92 -9.60
C GLY A 189 -13.00 33.69 -8.38
N ILE A 190 -12.41 32.99 -7.41
CA ILE A 190 -11.80 33.55 -6.21
C ILE A 190 -10.29 33.36 -6.35
N GLU A 191 -9.56 34.47 -6.34
CA GLU A 191 -8.09 34.44 -6.47
C GLU A 191 -7.46 33.64 -5.32
N ASN A 192 -6.47 32.80 -5.64
CA ASN A 192 -5.77 31.93 -4.70
C ASN A 192 -6.69 30.95 -3.94
N CYS A 193 -7.78 30.51 -4.55
CA CYS A 193 -8.65 29.48 -4.02
C CYS A 193 -8.38 28.14 -4.72
N ASP A 194 -8.05 27.09 -3.96
CA ASP A 194 -7.77 25.74 -4.48
C ASP A 194 -9.02 24.88 -4.59
N SER A 195 -10.02 25.11 -3.71
CA SER A 195 -11.32 24.45 -3.80
C SER A 195 -12.42 25.35 -3.23
N CYS A 196 -13.61 25.26 -3.82
CA CYS A 196 -14.76 26.07 -3.44
C CYS A 196 -16.06 25.28 -3.57
N GLN A 197 -17.13 25.84 -3.03
CA GLN A 197 -18.49 25.32 -3.16
C GLN A 197 -19.46 26.44 -3.52
N GLU A 198 -20.51 26.12 -4.26
CA GLU A 198 -21.63 27.02 -4.52
C GLU A 198 -22.82 26.64 -3.64
N VAL A 199 -23.24 27.56 -2.78
CA VAL A 199 -24.44 27.41 -1.94
C VAL A 199 -25.36 28.57 -2.24
N GLU A 200 -26.59 28.26 -2.66
CA GLU A 200 -27.63 29.27 -3.00
C GLU A 200 -27.15 30.33 -4.01
N GLY A 201 -26.34 29.93 -5.00
CA GLY A 201 -25.83 30.84 -6.03
C GLY A 201 -24.57 31.63 -5.64
N VAL A 202 -24.06 31.43 -4.41
CA VAL A 202 -22.86 32.12 -3.92
C VAL A 202 -21.69 31.13 -3.85
N VAL A 203 -20.62 31.45 -4.58
CA VAL A 203 -19.37 30.67 -4.54
C VAL A 203 -18.54 31.10 -3.33
N ARG A 204 -18.13 30.13 -2.52
CA ARG A 204 -17.30 30.32 -1.32
C ARG A 204 -16.07 29.44 -1.40
N CYS A 205 -14.91 29.99 -1.05
CA CYS A 205 -13.70 29.18 -0.97
C CYS A 205 -13.71 28.29 0.28
N ASP A 206 -13.33 27.03 0.10
CA ASP A 206 -13.21 26.04 1.17
C ASP A 206 -11.75 25.79 1.54
N ALA A 207 -10.85 25.82 0.55
CA ALA A 207 -9.41 25.77 0.77
C ALA A 207 -8.70 26.82 -0.07
N CYS A 208 -7.93 27.68 0.58
CA CYS A 208 -7.08 28.65 -0.09
C CYS A 208 -5.71 28.05 -0.40
N ALA A 209 -5.09 28.53 -1.47
CA ALA A 209 -3.74 28.14 -1.85
C ALA A 209 -2.72 28.56 -0.79
N GLY A 210 -1.85 27.63 -0.38
CA GLY A 210 -0.76 27.88 0.56
C GLY A 210 -1.23 28.15 1.99
N ASP A 211 -0.69 29.21 2.61
CA ASP A 211 -0.95 29.62 4.00
C ASP A 211 -2.06 30.70 4.12
N ARG A 212 -2.82 30.89 3.06
CA ARG A 212 -3.89 31.90 3.00
C ARG A 212 -5.12 31.45 3.78
N THR A 213 -5.88 32.43 4.24
CA THR A 213 -7.16 32.23 4.92
C THR A 213 -8.28 32.89 4.15
N TYR A 214 -9.44 32.24 4.10
CA TYR A 214 -10.63 32.79 3.44
C TYR A 214 -11.25 33.89 4.30
N ASP A 215 -11.35 35.10 3.74
CA ASP A 215 -12.03 36.24 4.34
C ASP A 215 -13.46 36.32 3.83
N ALA A 216 -14.44 36.08 4.70
CA ALA A 216 -15.85 36.03 4.31
C ALA A 216 -16.43 37.40 3.93
N GLU A 217 -15.86 38.51 4.43
CA GLU A 217 -16.31 39.87 4.13
C GLU A 217 -15.89 40.29 2.72
N SER A 218 -14.61 40.16 2.38
CA SER A 218 -14.14 40.46 1.01
C SER A 218 -14.32 39.31 0.03
N ARG A 219 -14.74 38.13 0.52
CA ARG A 219 -14.90 36.88 -0.26
C ARG A 219 -13.64 36.47 -1.02
N THR A 220 -12.47 36.69 -0.42
CA THR A 220 -11.18 36.38 -1.04
C THR A 220 -10.25 35.63 -0.10
N CYS A 221 -9.31 34.87 -0.67
CA CYS A 221 -8.21 34.28 0.07
C CYS A 221 -7.11 35.32 0.28
N LYS A 222 -6.87 35.68 1.53
CA LYS A 222 -5.82 36.64 1.92
C LYS A 222 -4.67 35.89 2.56
N SER A 223 -3.43 36.30 2.29
CA SER A 223 -2.30 35.80 3.09
C SER A 223 -2.60 36.05 4.55
N GLY A 224 -2.40 35.01 5.36
CA GLY A 224 -2.49 35.11 6.80
C GLY A 224 -1.40 36.05 7.28
N ASN A 225 -1.68 37.36 7.27
CA ASN A 225 -1.16 38.16 8.35
C ASN A 225 -1.86 37.58 9.57
N ALA A 226 -1.14 36.77 10.35
CA ALA A 226 -1.48 36.61 11.75
C ALA A 226 -1.77 38.01 12.25
N ALA A 227 -3.05 38.33 12.46
CA ALA A 227 -3.43 39.58 13.04
C ALA A 227 -2.88 39.53 14.47
N LEU A 228 -1.66 40.04 14.65
CA LEU A 228 -1.40 40.80 15.86
C LEU A 228 -2.54 41.83 15.91
N PRO A 229 -3.38 41.79 16.96
CA PRO A 229 -4.58 42.61 17.00
C PRO A 229 -4.22 44.08 16.74
N SER A 230 -4.89 44.68 15.76
CA SER A 230 -4.73 46.08 15.38
C SER A 230 -5.13 47.01 16.53
N SER A 231 -4.11 47.65 17.10
CA SER A 231 -3.99 49.01 17.68
C SER A 231 -5.10 49.71 18.52
N SER A 232 -6.32 49.20 18.73
CA SER A 232 -7.36 49.96 19.48
C SER A 232 -7.76 49.41 20.86
N SER A 233 -7.37 48.20 21.23
CA SER A 233 -7.72 47.61 22.55
C SER A 233 -6.59 47.68 23.59
N VAL A 234 -5.39 48.10 23.20
CA VAL A 234 -4.22 48.16 24.11
C VAL A 234 -4.12 49.51 24.82
N LEU A 235 -4.70 50.60 24.26
CA LEU A 235 -4.71 51.91 24.92
C LEU A 235 -5.65 51.98 26.13
N SER A 236 -6.70 51.17 26.19
CA SER A 236 -7.61 51.13 27.35
C SER A 236 -7.05 50.35 28.55
N LEU A 237 -6.01 49.53 28.34
CA LEU A 237 -5.33 48.79 29.40
C LEU A 237 -4.12 49.54 29.98
N ILE A 238 -3.49 50.44 29.22
CA ILE A 238 -2.36 51.24 29.72
C ILE A 238 -2.82 52.46 30.54
N ALA A 239 -4.05 52.96 30.34
CA ALA A 239 -4.62 54.04 31.16
C ALA A 239 -5.10 53.58 32.56
N ALA A 240 -5.32 52.28 32.78
CA ALA A 240 -5.73 51.74 34.08
C ALA A 240 -4.55 51.42 35.01
N VAL A 241 -3.33 51.27 34.47
CA VAL A 241 -2.13 50.94 35.26
C VAL A 241 -1.44 52.20 35.82
N SER A 242 -1.71 53.39 35.28
CA SER A 242 -1.17 54.65 35.78
C SER A 242 -1.92 55.26 36.98
N ALA A 243 -3.09 54.73 37.36
CA ALA A 243 -3.83 55.21 38.54
C ALA A 243 -3.62 54.35 39.80
N ALA A 244 -3.20 53.09 39.68
CA ALA A 244 -3.07 52.17 40.83
C ALA A 244 -1.68 52.16 41.49
N VAL A 245 -0.63 52.69 40.85
CA VAL A 245 0.75 52.64 41.39
C VAL A 245 1.12 53.88 42.22
N ILE A 246 0.32 54.96 42.20
CA ILE A 246 0.62 56.19 42.97
C ILE A 246 0.00 56.19 44.38
N THR A 247 -0.80 55.19 44.77
CA THR A 247 -1.39 55.12 46.14
C THR A 247 -0.75 54.08 47.07
N LEU A 248 0.33 53.41 46.64
CA LEU A 248 1.09 52.47 47.50
C LEU A 248 2.61 52.71 47.43
N ALA A 249 3.04 53.97 47.38
CA ALA A 249 4.38 54.38 47.83
C ALA A 249 4.41 55.90 48.01
N LEU A 250 4.37 56.33 49.29
CA LEU A 250 4.42 57.70 49.85
C LEU A 250 3.07 58.40 50.04
#